data_AF-A0A3D0P8R4-F1
#
_entry.id   AF-A0A3D0P8R4-F1
#
_cell.length_a   1.000
_cell.length_b   1.000
_cell.length_c   1.000
_cell.angle_alpha   90.00
_cell.angle_beta   90.00
_cell.angle_gamma   90.00
#
_symmetry.space_group_name_H-M   'P 1'
#
loop_
_entity.id
_entity.type
_entity.pdbx_description
1 polymer ?
#
loop_
_entity_poly.entity_id
_entity_poly.type
_entity_poly.pdbx_seq_one_letter_code
_entity_poly.pdbx_strand_id
1 'polypeptide(L)'
;VVEAENLNVLRQLAKAVNAGAVAAGQPDPKYEAYLEEGNDGRSIDVGFLVKGSRVTVRSAKQLGKNERFSEPGGRSDAFLHDRPPLVIEAEIRDEKSGTPFRVTVMSNHLKSLRGITDERDGPRVRAKRALQAEYIAKWVNERQKADPNERIVIAGDLNAFQFNDGLVDIIGTLTGKPTPKDAVLASSPDLVERDLINLVDLIQISQRYSYVFDGSAQSLDHIIINEPMRKHLNGFGYLRVNADFPKAFRADGERIEGFSDHDVAVAYFSLD
;
A
#
# COMPACT_ATOMS: atom_id res chain seq x y z
N VAL A 1 2.70 4.03 -5.67
CA VAL A 1 1.99 5.31 -5.91
C VAL A 1 0.52 5.02 -5.81
N VAL A 2 -0.19 5.75 -4.96
CA VAL A 2 -1.65 5.67 -4.82
C VAL A 2 -2.27 6.95 -5.38
N GLU A 3 -3.52 6.87 -5.80
CA GLU A 3 -4.24 7.98 -6.44
C GLU A 3 -3.60 8.50 -7.74
N ALA A 4 -2.94 7.61 -8.49
CA ALA A 4 -2.55 7.92 -9.85
C ALA A 4 -3.80 7.91 -10.74
N GLU A 5 -3.96 8.93 -11.60
CA GLU A 5 -5.15 9.03 -12.47
C GLU A 5 -5.18 7.92 -13.53
N ASN A 6 -4.03 7.64 -14.14
CA ASN A 6 -3.86 6.62 -15.18
C ASN A 6 -2.37 6.41 -15.49
N LEU A 7 -2.09 5.44 -16.37
CA LEU A 7 -0.73 5.08 -16.77
C LEU A 7 -0.01 6.21 -17.52
N ASN A 8 -0.73 7.04 -18.28
CA ASN A 8 -0.11 8.12 -19.05
C ASN A 8 0.42 9.23 -18.12
N VAL A 9 -0.33 9.59 -17.07
CA VAL A 9 0.13 10.54 -16.05
C VAL A 9 1.37 9.99 -15.33
N LEU A 10 1.34 8.71 -14.95
CA LEU A 10 2.47 8.09 -14.26
C LEU A 10 3.73 8.03 -15.14
N ARG A 11 3.58 7.78 -16.46
CA ARG A 11 4.68 7.85 -17.43
C ARG A 11 5.23 9.26 -17.60
N GLN A 12 4.38 10.29 -17.57
CA GLN A 12 4.83 11.68 -17.61
C GLN A 12 5.66 12.02 -16.38
N LEU A 13 5.22 11.59 -15.19
CA LEU A 13 6.01 11.74 -13.95
C LEU A 13 7.35 11.02 -14.06
N ALA A 14 7.38 9.78 -14.56
CA ALA A 14 8.63 9.04 -14.78
C ALA A 14 9.59 9.81 -15.71
N LYS A 15 9.08 10.33 -16.83
CA LYS A 15 9.86 11.15 -17.77
C LYS A 15 10.39 12.42 -17.13
N ALA A 16 9.58 13.12 -16.33
CA ALA A 16 9.98 14.33 -15.63
C ALA A 16 11.11 14.05 -14.63
N VAL A 17 11.00 12.97 -13.83
CA VAL A 17 12.05 12.54 -12.89
C VAL A 17 13.34 12.19 -13.62
N ASN A 18 13.26 11.41 -14.72
CA ASN A 18 14.43 11.03 -15.51
C ASN A 18 15.13 12.25 -16.11
N ALA A 19 14.37 13.15 -16.74
CA ALA A 19 14.90 14.37 -17.34
C ALA A 19 15.50 15.31 -16.29
N GLY A 20 14.85 15.45 -15.13
CA GLY A 20 15.34 16.26 -14.01
C GLY A 20 16.69 15.77 -13.47
N ALA A 21 16.86 14.45 -13.32
CA ALA A 21 18.13 13.87 -12.88
C ALA A 21 19.27 14.16 -13.87
N VAL A 22 19.03 13.98 -15.17
CA VAL A 22 20.01 14.27 -16.22
C VAL A 22 20.35 15.77 -16.27
N ALA A 23 19.35 16.64 -16.16
CA ALA A 23 19.55 18.09 -16.12
C ALA A 23 20.38 18.52 -14.90
N ALA A 24 20.26 17.80 -13.77
CA ALA A 24 21.08 17.99 -12.58
C ALA A 24 22.47 17.33 -12.65
N GLY A 25 22.88 16.80 -13.81
CA GLY A 25 24.18 16.16 -14.01
C GLY A 25 24.31 14.75 -13.41
N GLN A 26 23.18 14.13 -13.02
CA GLN A 26 23.16 12.76 -12.50
C GLN A 26 22.95 11.73 -13.63
N PRO A 27 23.36 10.46 -13.43
CA PRO A 27 23.00 9.39 -14.37
C PRO A 27 21.48 9.25 -14.50
N ASP A 28 21.00 8.96 -15.72
CA ASP A 28 19.58 8.70 -15.97
C ASP A 28 19.10 7.50 -15.12
N PRO A 29 18.15 7.70 -14.18
CA PRO A 29 17.64 6.63 -13.33
C PRO A 29 16.75 5.64 -14.09
N LYS A 30 16.31 5.97 -15.31
CA LYS A 30 15.44 5.14 -16.15
C LYS A 30 14.19 4.68 -15.41
N TYR A 31 13.51 5.58 -14.71
CA TYR A 31 12.22 5.26 -14.11
C TYR A 31 11.21 4.82 -15.17
N GLU A 32 10.53 3.73 -14.88
CA GLU A 32 9.45 3.15 -15.67
C GLU A 32 8.17 3.07 -14.85
N ALA A 33 7.02 3.27 -15.52
CA ALA A 33 5.71 3.29 -14.90
C ALA A 33 4.92 2.00 -15.18
N TYR A 34 4.31 1.45 -14.13
CA TYR A 34 3.47 0.25 -14.18
C TYR A 34 2.13 0.57 -13.50
N LEU A 35 1.04 0.42 -14.24
CA LEU A 35 -0.33 0.67 -13.77
C LEU A 35 -1.31 -0.05 -14.69
N GLU A 36 -2.37 -0.59 -14.11
CA GLU A 36 -3.56 -1.07 -14.82
C GLU A 36 -4.80 -0.34 -14.27
N GLU A 37 -5.68 0.14 -15.14
CA GLU A 37 -6.91 0.83 -14.75
C GLU A 37 -7.80 -0.08 -13.89
N GLY A 38 -8.32 0.46 -12.79
CA GLY A 38 -9.19 -0.22 -11.83
C GLY A 38 -10.67 -0.09 -12.16
N ASN A 39 -11.50 -0.10 -11.10
CA ASN A 39 -12.95 0.01 -11.15
C ASN A 39 -13.48 1.30 -10.49
N ASP A 40 -12.59 2.20 -10.04
CA ASP A 40 -12.98 3.44 -9.36
C ASP A 40 -13.56 4.42 -10.39
N GLY A 41 -14.82 4.81 -10.21
CA GLY A 41 -15.51 5.72 -11.13
C GLY A 41 -14.94 7.14 -11.20
N ARG A 42 -13.92 7.46 -10.40
CA ARG A 42 -13.18 8.73 -10.40
C ARG A 42 -11.81 8.62 -11.09
N SER A 43 -11.50 7.46 -11.70
CA SER A 43 -10.19 7.18 -12.30
C SER A 43 -9.05 7.32 -11.30
N ILE A 44 -9.21 6.68 -10.13
CA ILE A 44 -8.17 6.63 -9.10
C ILE A 44 -7.58 5.24 -9.12
N ASP A 45 -6.28 5.13 -9.32
CA ASP A 45 -5.56 3.86 -9.42
C ASP A 45 -4.35 3.76 -8.49
N VAL A 46 -3.79 2.55 -8.45
CA VAL A 46 -2.50 2.24 -7.82
C VAL A 46 -1.48 1.87 -8.88
N GLY A 47 -0.23 2.25 -8.67
CA GLY A 47 0.84 2.04 -9.63
C GLY A 47 2.22 2.02 -9.02
N PHE A 48 3.22 1.69 -9.83
CA PHE A 48 4.63 1.74 -9.48
C PHE A 48 5.41 2.68 -10.40
N LEU A 49 6.36 3.40 -9.81
CA LEU A 49 7.51 3.97 -10.50
C LEU A 49 8.74 3.19 -10.07
N VAL A 50 9.38 2.50 -11.01
CA VAL A 50 10.50 1.60 -10.73
C VAL A 50 11.76 2.13 -11.42
N LYS A 51 12.86 2.27 -10.67
CA LYS A 51 14.15 2.73 -11.19
C LYS A 51 14.80 1.63 -12.05
N GLY A 52 14.52 1.63 -13.35
CA GLY A 52 14.96 0.61 -14.31
C GLY A 52 16.47 0.50 -14.47
N SER A 53 17.24 1.52 -14.08
CA SER A 53 18.71 1.43 -14.04
C SER A 53 19.23 0.46 -12.98
N ARG A 54 18.39 0.03 -12.02
CA ARG A 54 18.76 -0.82 -10.88
C ARG A 54 17.86 -2.05 -10.72
N VAL A 55 16.58 -1.93 -11.09
CA VAL A 55 15.56 -2.94 -10.82
C VAL A 55 14.98 -3.44 -12.13
N THR A 56 14.93 -4.75 -12.29
CA THR A 56 14.24 -5.41 -13.42
C THR A 56 12.89 -5.90 -12.94
N VAL A 57 11.79 -5.41 -13.52
CA VAL A 57 10.45 -5.94 -13.28
C VAL A 57 10.23 -7.15 -14.19
N ARG A 58 9.93 -8.31 -13.61
CA ARG A 58 9.64 -9.53 -14.37
C ARG A 58 8.18 -9.67 -14.73
N SER A 59 7.31 -9.20 -13.86
CA SER A 59 5.86 -9.21 -14.05
C SER A 59 5.24 -8.05 -13.30
N ALA A 60 4.14 -7.53 -13.86
CA ALA A 60 3.24 -6.60 -13.20
C ALA A 60 1.82 -7.10 -13.46
N LYS A 61 1.03 -7.29 -12.40
CA LYS A 61 -0.31 -7.87 -12.49
C LYS A 61 -1.25 -7.25 -11.48
N GLN A 62 -2.40 -6.81 -11.95
CA GLN A 62 -3.52 -6.42 -11.10
C GLN A 62 -4.26 -7.65 -10.56
N LEU A 63 -4.57 -7.66 -9.25
CA LEU A 63 -5.28 -8.73 -8.57
C LEU A 63 -6.72 -8.34 -8.27
N GLY A 64 -7.64 -9.30 -8.31
CA GLY A 64 -9.02 -9.09 -7.85
C GLY A 64 -9.84 -8.07 -8.65
N LYS A 65 -9.40 -7.65 -9.85
CA LYS A 65 -10.10 -6.65 -10.68
C LYS A 65 -11.58 -7.01 -10.90
N ASN A 66 -11.86 -8.27 -11.19
CA ASN A 66 -13.21 -8.76 -11.45
C ASN A 66 -13.85 -9.42 -10.22
N GLU A 67 -13.23 -9.34 -9.04
CA GLU A 67 -13.78 -9.92 -7.82
C GLU A 67 -15.06 -9.19 -7.43
N ARG A 68 -16.11 -9.96 -7.13
CA ARG A 68 -17.45 -9.46 -6.85
C ARG A 68 -17.89 -9.82 -5.45
N PHE A 69 -18.74 -8.99 -4.87
CA PHE A 69 -19.37 -9.28 -3.59
C PHE A 69 -20.78 -8.70 -3.52
N SER A 70 -21.59 -9.29 -2.65
CA SER A 70 -22.91 -8.77 -2.31
C SER A 70 -22.79 -7.75 -1.18
N GLU A 71 -23.14 -6.50 -1.48
CA GLU A 71 -23.17 -5.40 -0.52
C GLU A 71 -24.33 -5.64 0.47
N PRO A 72 -24.07 -5.67 1.79
CA PRO A 72 -25.13 -5.65 2.80
C PRO A 72 -26.12 -4.50 2.55
N GLY A 73 -27.39 -4.83 2.31
CA GLY A 73 -28.44 -3.84 2.03
C GLY A 73 -28.29 -3.08 0.69
N GLY A 74 -27.40 -3.54 -0.19
CA GLY A 74 -27.05 -2.87 -1.45
C GLY A 74 -27.14 -3.80 -2.66
N ARG A 75 -26.19 -3.63 -3.60
CA ARG A 75 -26.14 -4.44 -4.83
C ARG A 75 -25.61 -5.84 -4.53
N SER A 76 -26.17 -6.85 -5.20
CA SER A 76 -25.69 -8.23 -5.06
C SER A 76 -24.41 -8.55 -5.83
N ASP A 77 -24.02 -7.69 -6.79
CA ASP A 77 -22.90 -7.91 -7.72
C ASP A 77 -21.98 -6.68 -7.84
N ALA A 78 -21.54 -6.15 -6.70
CA ALA A 78 -20.62 -5.02 -6.68
C ALA A 78 -19.17 -5.49 -6.84
N PHE A 79 -18.31 -4.69 -7.46
CA PHE A 79 -16.87 -4.95 -7.42
C PHE A 79 -16.34 -4.85 -5.99
N LEU A 80 -15.58 -5.86 -5.56
CA LEU A 80 -14.92 -5.87 -4.25
C LEU A 80 -13.81 -4.83 -4.19
N HIS A 81 -13.00 -4.70 -5.25
CA HIS A 81 -11.93 -3.72 -5.32
C HIS A 81 -12.28 -2.60 -6.30
N ASP A 82 -12.55 -1.40 -5.78
CA ASP A 82 -12.60 -0.19 -6.61
C ASP A 82 -11.20 0.09 -7.20
N ARG A 83 -10.17 -0.11 -6.38
CA ARG A 83 -8.75 0.06 -6.72
C ARG A 83 -8.02 -1.25 -6.49
N PRO A 84 -8.05 -2.18 -7.47
CA PRO A 84 -7.53 -3.52 -7.25
C PRO A 84 -6.01 -3.47 -7.02
N PRO A 85 -5.48 -4.27 -6.08
CA PRO A 85 -4.05 -4.28 -5.77
C PRO A 85 -3.21 -4.56 -7.02
N LEU A 86 -2.11 -3.85 -7.18
CA LEU A 86 -1.13 -4.11 -8.24
C LEU A 86 0.10 -4.79 -7.63
N VAL A 87 0.50 -5.92 -8.17
CA VAL A 87 1.69 -6.66 -7.74
C VAL A 87 2.76 -6.61 -8.81
N ILE A 88 4.00 -6.34 -8.42
CA ILE A 88 5.18 -6.57 -9.26
C ILE A 88 6.06 -7.65 -8.64
N GLU A 89 6.59 -8.54 -9.50
CA GLU A 89 7.74 -9.36 -9.15
C GLU A 89 8.98 -8.71 -9.75
N ALA A 90 9.95 -8.39 -8.91
CA ALA A 90 11.14 -7.65 -9.28
C ALA A 90 12.43 -8.36 -8.88
N GLU A 91 13.48 -8.09 -9.63
CA GLU A 91 14.84 -8.55 -9.38
C GLU A 91 15.79 -7.35 -9.29
N ILE A 92 16.65 -7.37 -8.28
CA ILE A 92 17.74 -6.41 -8.10
C ILE A 92 19.03 -7.20 -8.21
N ARG A 93 19.95 -6.74 -9.06
CA ARG A 93 21.29 -7.33 -9.14
C ARG A 93 22.01 -7.10 -7.82
N ASP A 94 22.42 -8.18 -7.16
CA ASP A 94 23.37 -8.12 -6.06
C ASP A 94 24.76 -8.48 -6.58
N GLU A 95 25.61 -7.47 -6.69
CA GLU A 95 26.99 -7.63 -7.16
C GLU A 95 27.86 -8.41 -6.17
N LYS A 96 27.48 -8.45 -4.88
CA LYS A 96 28.27 -9.16 -3.85
C LYS A 96 28.05 -10.66 -3.91
N SER A 97 26.80 -11.12 -3.91
CA SER A 97 26.49 -12.56 -3.92
C SER A 97 26.43 -13.15 -5.33
N GLY A 98 26.28 -12.32 -6.37
CA GLY A 98 26.03 -12.77 -7.74
C GLY A 98 24.62 -13.36 -7.95
N THR A 99 23.82 -13.51 -6.89
CA THR A 99 22.46 -14.03 -6.94
C THR A 99 21.47 -12.86 -6.90
N PRO A 100 20.54 -12.73 -7.86
CA PRO A 100 19.57 -11.63 -7.85
C PRO A 100 18.70 -11.64 -6.58
N PHE A 101 18.56 -10.47 -5.97
CA PHE A 101 17.60 -10.26 -4.90
C PHE A 101 16.20 -10.14 -5.51
N ARG A 102 15.40 -11.20 -5.31
CA ARG A 102 14.01 -11.29 -5.77
C ARG A 102 13.03 -10.79 -4.71
N VAL A 103 12.12 -9.91 -5.10
CA VAL A 103 11.09 -9.36 -4.21
C VAL A 103 9.76 -9.24 -4.93
N THR A 104 8.68 -9.55 -4.23
CA THR A 104 7.31 -9.33 -4.66
C THR A 104 6.75 -8.14 -3.89
N VAL A 105 6.29 -7.12 -4.60
CA VAL A 105 5.79 -5.88 -4.00
C VAL A 105 4.35 -5.64 -4.45
N MET A 106 3.46 -5.41 -3.49
CA MET A 106 2.05 -5.09 -3.74
C MET A 106 1.78 -3.63 -3.38
N SER A 107 1.21 -2.86 -4.31
CA SER A 107 0.69 -1.52 -4.09
C SER A 107 -0.81 -1.60 -3.84
N ASN A 108 -1.28 -0.98 -2.76
CA ASN A 108 -2.67 -1.02 -2.31
C ASN A 108 -3.23 0.38 -2.07
N HIS A 109 -4.55 0.52 -2.24
CA HIS A 109 -5.31 1.66 -1.77
C HIS A 109 -6.72 1.19 -1.38
N LEU A 110 -6.87 0.72 -0.13
CA LEU A 110 -8.09 0.06 0.34
C LEU A 110 -9.25 1.05 0.52
N LYS A 111 -10.48 0.54 0.65
CA LYS A 111 -11.68 1.36 0.85
C LYS A 111 -11.53 2.21 2.12
N SER A 112 -11.73 3.53 2.03
CA SER A 112 -11.64 4.45 3.17
C SER A 112 -12.68 4.22 4.27
N LEU A 113 -12.44 4.81 5.46
CA LEU A 113 -13.40 4.84 6.57
C LEU A 113 -14.63 5.71 6.31
N ARG A 114 -14.67 6.47 5.21
CA ARG A 114 -15.82 7.35 4.91
C ARG A 114 -17.12 6.55 4.83
N GLY A 115 -18.08 6.94 5.68
CA GLY A 115 -19.40 6.29 5.82
C GLY A 115 -19.42 5.09 6.76
N ILE A 116 -18.32 4.74 7.45
CA ILE A 116 -18.23 3.50 8.24
C ILE A 116 -19.17 3.46 9.45
N THR A 117 -19.52 4.61 10.02
CA THR A 117 -20.45 4.77 11.15
C THR A 117 -21.88 5.13 10.72
N ASP A 118 -22.13 5.30 9.43
CA ASP A 118 -23.48 5.56 8.92
C ASP A 118 -24.39 4.37 9.22
N GLU A 119 -25.61 4.63 9.69
CA GLU A 119 -26.54 3.56 10.09
C GLU A 119 -26.94 2.67 8.91
N ARG A 120 -27.08 3.25 7.71
CA ARG A 120 -27.52 2.57 6.50
C ARG A 120 -26.35 2.03 5.69
N ASP A 121 -25.32 2.85 5.48
CA ASP A 121 -24.17 2.54 4.61
C ASP A 121 -23.03 1.84 5.36
N GLY A 122 -22.92 2.04 6.68
CA GLY A 122 -21.86 1.49 7.51
C GLY A 122 -21.67 -0.03 7.38
N PRO A 123 -22.73 -0.87 7.41
CA PRO A 123 -22.60 -2.30 7.20
C PRO A 123 -21.90 -2.67 5.88
N ARG A 124 -22.21 -1.94 4.79
CA ARG A 124 -21.57 -2.14 3.49
C ARG A 124 -20.10 -1.74 3.51
N VAL A 125 -19.78 -0.58 4.11
CA VAL A 125 -18.39 -0.10 4.22
C VAL A 125 -17.56 -1.08 5.03
N ARG A 126 -18.06 -1.55 6.17
CA ARG A 126 -17.36 -2.52 7.03
C ARG A 126 -17.12 -3.85 6.31
N ALA A 127 -18.16 -4.40 5.66
CA ALA A 127 -18.04 -5.66 4.91
C ALA A 127 -17.04 -5.55 3.75
N LYS A 128 -17.09 -4.47 2.96
CA LYS A 128 -16.16 -4.27 1.84
C LYS A 128 -14.72 -4.16 2.34
N ARG A 129 -14.49 -3.40 3.40
CA ARG A 129 -13.16 -3.25 4.03
C ARG A 129 -12.61 -4.59 4.52
N ALA A 130 -13.40 -5.36 5.28
CA ALA A 130 -13.00 -6.68 5.76
C ALA A 130 -12.63 -7.63 4.61
N LEU A 131 -13.52 -7.76 3.61
CA LEU A 131 -13.29 -8.66 2.48
C LEU A 131 -12.08 -8.27 1.62
N GLN A 132 -11.78 -6.97 1.48
CA GLN A 132 -10.56 -6.52 0.81
C GLN A 132 -9.29 -6.95 1.55
N ALA A 133 -9.28 -6.85 2.88
CA ALA A 133 -8.16 -7.32 3.70
C ALA A 133 -8.03 -8.84 3.65
N GLU A 134 -9.13 -9.57 3.76
CA GLU A 134 -9.16 -11.03 3.67
C GLU A 134 -8.67 -11.54 2.31
N TYR A 135 -9.00 -10.86 1.22
CA TYR A 135 -8.52 -11.21 -0.12
C TYR A 135 -6.99 -11.16 -0.18
N ILE A 136 -6.40 -10.07 0.32
CA ILE A 136 -4.94 -9.91 0.37
C ILE A 136 -4.31 -10.92 1.32
N ALA A 137 -4.89 -11.12 2.51
CA ALA A 137 -4.40 -12.10 3.49
C ALA A 137 -4.34 -13.51 2.92
N LYS A 138 -5.41 -13.96 2.23
CA LYS A 138 -5.44 -15.26 1.53
C LYS A 138 -4.36 -15.35 0.46
N TRP A 139 -4.24 -14.32 -0.38
CA TRP A 139 -3.23 -14.29 -1.43
C TRP A 139 -1.81 -14.40 -0.86
N VAL A 140 -1.48 -13.65 0.19
CA VAL A 140 -0.16 -13.71 0.82
C VAL A 140 0.08 -15.08 1.45
N ASN A 141 -0.91 -15.66 2.13
CA ASN A 141 -0.79 -16.99 2.72
C ASN A 141 -0.50 -18.06 1.65
N GLU A 142 -1.18 -18.01 0.50
CA GLU A 142 -0.91 -18.91 -0.63
C GLU A 142 0.51 -18.75 -1.17
N ARG A 143 1.00 -17.51 -1.30
CA ARG A 143 2.39 -17.22 -1.71
C ARG A 143 3.40 -17.80 -0.72
N GLN A 144 3.21 -17.55 0.58
CA GLN A 144 4.09 -18.08 1.64
C GLN A 144 4.10 -19.62 1.71
N LYS A 145 2.98 -20.28 1.38
CA LYS A 145 2.90 -21.74 1.29
C LYS A 145 3.63 -22.29 0.07
N ALA A 146 3.51 -21.61 -1.06
CA ALA A 146 4.15 -22.02 -2.31
C ALA A 146 5.68 -21.83 -2.27
N ASP A 147 6.14 -20.72 -1.69
CA ASP A 147 7.57 -20.45 -1.46
C ASP A 147 7.77 -19.80 -0.07
N PRO A 148 8.16 -20.59 0.95
CA PRO A 148 8.44 -20.07 2.29
C PRO A 148 9.59 -19.07 2.39
N ASN A 149 10.40 -18.94 1.33
CA ASN A 149 11.51 -17.99 1.25
C ASN A 149 11.17 -16.75 0.39
N GLU A 150 9.96 -16.68 -0.17
CA GLU A 150 9.56 -15.52 -0.95
C GLU A 150 9.63 -14.26 -0.09
N ARG A 151 10.17 -13.17 -0.64
CA ARG A 151 10.21 -11.87 0.03
C ARG A 151 9.04 -11.03 -0.45
N ILE A 152 8.11 -10.75 0.45
CA ILE A 152 6.85 -10.07 0.14
C ILE A 152 6.80 -8.73 0.88
N VAL A 153 6.45 -7.68 0.16
CA VAL A 153 6.17 -6.34 0.70
C VAL A 153 4.77 -5.90 0.25
N ILE A 154 3.94 -5.48 1.19
CA ILE A 154 2.62 -4.90 0.96
C ILE A 154 2.72 -3.44 1.37
N ALA A 155 2.44 -2.51 0.46
CA ALA A 155 2.60 -1.08 0.72
C ALA A 155 1.44 -0.26 0.16
N GLY A 156 1.14 0.85 0.83
CA GLY A 156 0.21 1.88 0.36
C GLY A 156 -0.73 2.37 1.44
N ASP A 157 -1.74 3.13 1.02
CA ASP A 157 -2.81 3.62 1.90
C ASP A 157 -3.80 2.49 2.18
N LEU A 158 -3.64 1.84 3.33
CA LEU A 158 -4.56 0.79 3.77
C LEU A 158 -5.82 1.36 4.43
N ASN A 159 -5.91 2.69 4.58
CA ASN A 159 -7.01 3.39 5.22
C ASN A 159 -7.36 2.78 6.58
N ALA A 160 -6.38 2.39 7.38
CA ALA A 160 -6.61 1.71 8.64
C ALA A 160 -5.58 2.16 9.66
N PHE A 161 -5.99 2.31 10.92
CA PHE A 161 -5.05 2.55 12.00
C PHE A 161 -4.18 1.31 12.23
N GLN A 162 -3.02 1.48 12.84
CA GLN A 162 -2.13 0.38 13.23
C GLN A 162 -2.71 -0.51 14.34
N PHE A 163 -3.84 -0.11 14.93
CA PHE A 163 -4.56 -0.83 15.99
C PHE A 163 -6.03 -1.01 15.60
N ASN A 164 -6.71 -1.92 16.28
CA ASN A 164 -8.14 -2.16 16.11
C ASN A 164 -8.99 -0.90 16.40
N ASP A 165 -9.81 -0.49 15.43
CA ASP A 165 -10.74 0.65 15.53
C ASP A 165 -12.13 0.27 16.12
N GLY A 166 -12.33 -0.99 16.49
CA GLY A 166 -13.60 -1.54 16.97
C GLY A 166 -14.63 -1.79 15.87
N LEU A 167 -14.33 -1.43 14.62
CA LEU A 167 -15.23 -1.56 13.48
C LEU A 167 -14.75 -2.66 12.53
N VAL A 168 -13.51 -2.56 12.05
CA VAL A 168 -12.83 -3.52 11.17
C VAL A 168 -11.33 -3.47 11.40
N ASP A 169 -10.76 -4.56 11.91
CA ASP A 169 -9.30 -4.67 12.14
C ASP A 169 -8.55 -5.13 10.88
N ILE A 170 -8.29 -4.19 9.97
CA ILE A 170 -7.59 -4.44 8.69
C ILE A 170 -6.15 -4.89 8.92
N ILE A 171 -5.42 -4.20 9.79
CA ILE A 171 -4.01 -4.51 10.03
C ILE A 171 -3.87 -5.85 10.75
N GLY A 172 -4.69 -6.15 11.75
CA GLY A 172 -4.73 -7.48 12.36
C GLY A 172 -5.02 -8.58 11.35
N THR A 173 -6.03 -8.40 10.50
CA THR A 173 -6.36 -9.35 9.42
C THR A 173 -5.18 -9.61 8.47
N LEU A 174 -4.52 -8.54 8.01
CA LEU A 174 -3.39 -8.67 7.08
C LEU A 174 -2.16 -9.30 7.74
N THR A 175 -1.95 -9.06 9.04
CA THR A 175 -0.77 -9.53 9.77
C THR A 175 -0.92 -10.92 10.39
N GLY A 176 -2.06 -11.60 10.23
CA GLY A 176 -2.32 -12.91 10.86
C GLY A 176 -2.73 -12.81 12.33
N LYS A 177 -3.19 -11.64 12.77
CA LYS A 177 -3.57 -11.35 14.16
C LYS A 177 -4.94 -10.67 14.24
N PRO A 178 -6.00 -11.24 13.63
CA PRO A 178 -7.30 -10.59 13.62
C PRO A 178 -7.86 -10.43 15.04
N THR A 179 -8.45 -9.28 15.30
CA THR A 179 -9.16 -9.04 16.56
C THR A 179 -10.33 -10.02 16.75
N PRO A 180 -10.55 -10.58 17.97
CA PRO A 180 -11.70 -11.40 18.29
C PRO A 180 -13.06 -10.76 17.97
N LYS A 181 -14.04 -11.59 17.61
CA LYS A 181 -15.36 -11.16 17.14
C LYS A 181 -16.14 -10.28 18.12
N ASP A 182 -15.91 -10.41 19.42
CA ASP A 182 -16.55 -9.60 20.46
C ASP A 182 -15.94 -8.20 20.62
N ALA A 183 -14.82 -7.92 19.96
CA ALA A 183 -14.13 -6.63 20.00
C ALA A 183 -14.16 -5.85 18.67
N VAL A 184 -14.84 -6.36 17.63
CA VAL A 184 -15.04 -5.68 16.33
C VAL A 184 -16.42 -5.96 15.74
N LEU A 185 -16.99 -4.98 15.02
CA LEU A 185 -18.28 -5.15 14.34
C LEU A 185 -18.21 -6.07 13.11
N ALA A 186 -17.10 -6.06 12.36
CA ALA A 186 -16.86 -6.99 11.26
C ALA A 186 -15.50 -7.67 11.47
N SER A 187 -15.55 -8.85 12.08
CA SER A 187 -14.39 -9.71 12.30
C SER A 187 -14.02 -10.49 11.06
N SER A 188 -12.73 -10.66 10.83
CA SER A 188 -12.18 -11.60 9.86
C SER A 188 -11.61 -12.84 10.58
N PRO A 189 -11.62 -14.02 9.96
CA PRO A 189 -10.89 -15.16 10.48
C PRO A 189 -9.39 -14.94 10.34
N ASP A 190 -8.59 -15.73 11.06
CA ASP A 190 -7.16 -15.79 10.80
C ASP A 190 -6.91 -16.56 9.50
N LEU A 191 -6.30 -15.86 8.54
CA LEU A 191 -6.09 -16.33 7.17
C LEU A 191 -4.61 -16.45 6.83
N VAL A 192 -3.71 -16.09 7.74
CA VAL A 192 -2.27 -16.03 7.50
C VAL A 192 -1.57 -16.90 8.54
N GLU A 193 -1.05 -18.07 8.13
CA GLU A 193 -0.41 -19.01 9.07
C GLU A 193 0.95 -18.53 9.57
N ARG A 194 1.63 -17.68 8.78
CA ARG A 194 2.91 -17.08 9.11
C ARG A 194 2.75 -15.58 9.17
N ASP A 195 2.59 -15.07 10.38
CA ASP A 195 2.34 -13.66 10.68
C ASP A 195 3.25 -12.72 9.89
N LEU A 196 2.66 -11.61 9.46
CA LEU A 196 3.39 -10.52 8.83
C LEU A 196 3.77 -9.46 9.85
N ILE A 197 4.69 -8.58 9.45
CA ILE A 197 5.26 -7.53 10.30
C ILE A 197 4.87 -6.18 9.71
N ASN A 198 4.09 -5.40 10.45
CA ASN A 198 3.80 -4.01 10.12
C ASN A 198 4.97 -3.12 10.57
N LEU A 199 5.63 -2.44 9.62
CA LEU A 199 6.81 -1.64 9.92
C LEU A 199 6.51 -0.42 10.80
N VAL A 200 5.25 0.05 10.82
CA VAL A 200 4.78 1.12 11.70
C VAL A 200 5.01 0.78 13.17
N ASP A 201 4.95 -0.50 13.54
CA ASP A 201 5.17 -0.93 14.92
C ASP A 201 6.63 -0.92 15.36
N LEU A 202 7.56 -0.75 14.41
CA LEU A 202 9.01 -0.75 14.67
C LEU A 202 9.57 0.66 14.91
N ILE A 203 8.77 1.70 14.74
CA ILE A 203 9.16 3.09 14.99
C ILE A 203 8.50 3.66 16.24
N GLN A 204 9.08 4.74 16.75
CA GLN A 204 8.58 5.46 17.94
C GLN A 204 7.12 5.87 17.76
N ILE A 205 6.31 5.76 18.81
CA ILE A 205 4.86 6.03 18.78
C ILE A 205 4.56 7.41 18.20
N SER A 206 5.32 8.44 18.60
CA SER A 206 5.18 9.82 18.10
C SER A 206 5.49 10.01 16.62
N GLN A 207 6.02 8.99 15.94
CA GLN A 207 6.40 9.01 14.53
C GLN A 207 5.50 8.12 13.66
N ARG A 208 4.44 7.50 14.21
CA ARG A 208 3.66 6.46 13.50
C ARG A 208 2.66 6.98 12.48
N TYR A 209 2.26 8.24 12.59
CA TYR A 209 1.23 8.82 11.71
C TYR A 209 1.76 9.15 10.32
N SER A 210 0.87 9.10 9.33
CA SER A 210 1.10 9.54 7.96
C SER A 210 0.08 10.59 7.49
N TYR A 211 -0.97 10.84 8.28
CA TYR A 211 -2.12 11.66 7.91
C TYR A 211 -2.63 12.45 9.12
N VAL A 212 -3.16 13.65 8.89
CA VAL A 212 -3.82 14.46 9.93
C VAL A 212 -5.24 14.83 9.48
N PHE A 213 -6.23 14.42 10.27
CA PHE A 213 -7.64 14.69 10.01
C PHE A 213 -8.29 15.36 11.22
N ASP A 214 -8.85 16.55 11.02
CA ASP A 214 -9.50 17.34 12.06
C ASP A 214 -8.66 17.46 13.36
N GLY A 215 -7.34 17.62 13.19
CA GLY A 215 -6.38 17.72 14.28
C GLY A 215 -5.93 16.39 14.90
N SER A 216 -6.45 15.26 14.43
CA SER A 216 -6.02 13.91 14.84
C SER A 216 -4.95 13.37 13.91
N ALA A 217 -3.77 13.05 14.46
CA ALA A 217 -2.73 12.32 13.76
C ALA A 217 -3.10 10.83 13.64
N GLN A 218 -2.99 10.27 12.44
CA GLN A 218 -3.44 8.93 12.08
C GLN A 218 -2.38 8.20 11.24
N SER A 219 -2.17 6.91 11.50
CA SER A 219 -1.43 6.03 10.59
C SER A 219 -2.43 5.47 9.60
N LEU A 220 -2.28 5.74 8.31
CA LEU A 220 -3.11 5.15 7.24
C LEU A 220 -2.25 4.46 6.16
N ASP A 221 -1.01 4.93 5.99
CA ASP A 221 -0.05 4.40 5.03
C ASP A 221 0.85 3.38 5.72
N HIS A 222 0.85 2.15 5.23
CA HIS A 222 1.60 1.07 5.85
C HIS A 222 2.57 0.44 4.86
N ILE A 223 3.66 -0.10 5.42
CA ILE A 223 4.48 -1.10 4.78
C ILE A 223 4.44 -2.33 5.69
N ILE A 224 3.89 -3.42 5.18
CA ILE A 224 3.80 -4.73 5.85
C ILE A 224 4.71 -5.69 5.09
N ILE A 225 5.52 -6.46 5.81
CA ILE A 225 6.49 -7.38 5.22
C ILE A 225 6.34 -8.77 5.82
N ASN A 226 6.76 -9.80 5.10
CA ASN A 226 6.86 -11.15 5.66
C ASN A 226 8.24 -11.43 6.28
N GLU A 227 8.35 -12.53 7.01
CA GLU A 227 9.55 -12.89 7.77
C GLU A 227 10.85 -12.97 6.92
N PRO A 228 10.85 -13.56 5.70
CA PRO A 228 12.03 -13.50 4.82
C PRO A 228 12.54 -12.09 4.53
N MET A 229 11.65 -11.10 4.43
CA MET A 229 12.03 -9.71 4.18
C MET A 229 12.55 -9.01 5.44
N ARG A 230 12.15 -9.45 6.64
CA ARG A 230 12.54 -8.82 7.92
C ARG A 230 14.04 -8.80 8.14
N LYS A 231 14.75 -9.82 7.67
CA LYS A 231 16.22 -9.94 7.80
C LYS A 231 16.96 -8.84 7.05
N HIS A 232 16.34 -8.30 6.00
CA HIS A 232 16.91 -7.27 5.16
C HIS A 232 16.50 -5.86 5.58
N LEU A 233 15.62 -5.69 6.58
CA LEU A 233 15.15 -4.36 6.98
C LEU A 233 16.26 -3.56 7.67
N ASN A 234 16.66 -2.45 7.05
CA ASN A 234 17.61 -1.49 7.61
C ASN A 234 16.93 -0.31 8.31
N GLY A 235 15.71 0.05 7.90
CA GLY A 235 14.98 1.15 8.52
C GLY A 235 13.62 1.40 7.89
N PHE A 236 12.76 2.06 8.66
CA PHE A 236 11.43 2.52 8.24
C PHE A 236 11.15 3.89 8.86
N GLY A 237 10.37 4.71 8.17
CA GLY A 237 9.84 5.97 8.68
C GLY A 237 8.96 6.66 7.65
N TYR A 238 8.46 7.85 8.01
CA TYR A 238 7.72 8.70 7.08
C TYR A 238 8.55 9.93 6.73
N LEU A 239 8.58 10.26 5.43
CA LEU A 239 9.08 11.54 4.99
C LEU A 239 8.04 12.61 5.36
N ARG A 240 8.39 13.47 6.33
CA ARG A 240 7.56 14.57 6.85
C ARG A 240 7.55 15.73 5.88
N VAL A 241 6.69 15.67 4.88
CA VAL A 241 6.63 16.66 3.80
C VAL A 241 5.19 17.08 3.49
N ASN A 242 4.18 16.40 4.02
CA ASN A 242 2.79 16.64 3.65
C ASN A 242 1.87 16.89 4.85
N ALA A 243 1.70 15.91 5.74
CA ALA A 243 0.58 15.87 6.68
C ALA A 243 0.55 17.07 7.65
N ASP A 244 1.72 17.56 8.06
CA ASP A 244 1.86 18.68 9.00
C ASP A 244 1.85 20.05 8.32
N PHE A 245 1.90 20.10 6.98
CA PHE A 245 2.04 21.34 6.24
C PHE A 245 0.67 21.97 5.90
N PRO A 246 0.57 23.31 5.86
CA PRO A 246 -0.69 23.98 5.55
C PRO A 246 -1.23 23.57 4.18
N LYS A 247 -2.54 23.31 4.10
CA LYS A 247 -3.23 23.03 2.83
C LYS A 247 -3.02 24.11 1.77
N ALA A 248 -2.78 25.36 2.19
CA ALA A 248 -2.49 26.47 1.29
C ALA A 248 -1.21 26.25 0.45
N PHE A 249 -0.25 25.44 0.92
CA PHE A 249 0.99 25.17 0.19
C PHE A 249 0.77 24.33 -1.07
N ARG A 250 -0.37 23.62 -1.20
CA ARG A 250 -0.74 22.89 -2.43
C ARG A 250 -0.80 23.75 -3.68
N ALA A 251 -1.11 25.04 -3.52
CA ALA A 251 -1.21 25.97 -4.62
C ALA A 251 0.16 26.53 -5.05
N ASP A 252 1.22 26.25 -4.30
CA ASP A 252 2.56 26.75 -4.55
C ASP A 252 3.42 25.68 -5.23
N GLY A 253 3.58 25.81 -6.55
CA GLY A 253 4.34 24.87 -7.37
C GLY A 253 5.86 24.85 -7.12
N GLU A 254 6.38 25.81 -6.34
CA GLU A 254 7.82 25.90 -6.05
C GLU A 254 8.21 25.22 -4.73
N ARG A 255 7.21 24.83 -3.93
CA ARG A 255 7.42 24.07 -2.69
C ARG A 255 7.47 22.59 -2.96
N ILE A 256 8.06 21.83 -2.05
CA ILE A 256 7.92 20.37 -2.07
C ILE A 256 6.86 19.91 -1.07
N GLU A 257 6.49 20.79 -0.13
CA GLU A 257 5.64 20.44 0.99
C GLU A 257 4.15 20.63 0.71
N GLY A 258 3.33 19.76 1.30
CA GLY A 258 1.87 19.89 1.33
C GLY A 258 1.15 19.47 0.05
N PHE A 259 1.86 19.03 -1.00
CA PHE A 259 1.26 18.56 -2.27
C PHE A 259 0.29 17.39 -2.10
N SER A 260 0.51 16.55 -1.10
CA SER A 260 -0.43 15.51 -0.67
C SER A 260 -0.97 15.82 0.73
N ASP A 261 -2.03 15.15 1.14
CA ASP A 261 -2.46 15.04 2.53
C ASP A 261 -1.76 13.92 3.30
N HIS A 262 -1.03 13.03 2.60
CA HIS A 262 -0.34 11.90 3.20
C HIS A 262 1.19 12.08 3.15
N ASP A 263 1.87 11.82 4.27
CA ASP A 263 3.31 11.66 4.30
C ASP A 263 3.75 10.35 3.64
N VAL A 264 4.95 10.34 3.06
CA VAL A 264 5.45 9.20 2.29
C VAL A 264 6.06 8.16 3.23
N ALA A 265 5.50 6.95 3.28
CA ALA A 265 6.12 5.81 3.95
C ALA A 265 7.38 5.35 3.19
N VAL A 266 8.52 5.26 3.88
CA VAL A 266 9.82 4.88 3.30
C VAL A 266 10.43 3.75 4.11
N ALA A 267 10.83 2.67 3.42
CA ALA A 267 11.60 1.57 4.00
C ALA A 267 12.90 1.37 3.23
N TYR A 268 13.97 1.06 3.97
CA TYR A 268 15.29 0.74 3.44
C TYR A 268 15.58 -0.73 3.70
N PHE A 269 16.03 -1.43 2.65
CA PHE A 269 16.38 -2.84 2.73
C PHE A 269 17.79 -3.10 2.21
N SER A 270 18.53 -3.96 2.90
CA SER A 270 19.81 -4.52 2.46
C SER A 270 19.59 -5.59 1.39
N LEU A 271 20.61 -5.83 0.57
CA LEU A 271 20.61 -6.95 -0.39
C LEU A 271 21.42 -8.15 0.12
N ASP A 272 22.29 -7.93 1.11
CA ASP A 272 23.04 -8.93 1.86
C ASP A 272 22.26 -9.44 3.09
#